data_AF-A0A496V918-F1
#
_entry.id   AF-A0A496V918-F1
#
_cell.length_a   1.000
_cell.length_b   1.000
_cell.length_c   1.000
_cell.angle_alpha   90.00
_cell.angle_beta   90.00
_cell.angle_gamma   90.00
#
_symmetry.space_group_name_H-M   'P 1'
#
loop_
_entity.id
_entity.type
_entity.pdbx_description
1 polymer ?
#
loop_
_entity_poly.entity_id
_entity_poly.type
_entity_poly.pdbx_seq_one_letter_code
_entity_poly.pdbx_strand_id
1 'polypeptide(L)'
;MIRDANYWNNKWQQAPITYTGRALRGSTERIVCDVKGFMTVNDALLTEVIQDYQLSKHTHNATAQAIQQFVVRFLDYVGDEEASDCPEFWQFPFETLQSGIGDCEDGAILAASLMIQAGIPAHRVKVCAGYVQESPTAPQGGHAYCIYLADRRWGAQDWVVMDWCYYQDPETPPEYKPLAKEGGYNGNYHELWFTFNNEFSWNQDGLEIEARRISRSQSSTPLKEEKPVEMSLKSVMTKIKSKAKESL
;
A
#
# COMPACT_ATOMS: atom_id res chain seq x y z
N MET A 1 -24.39 -13.13 4.90
CA MET A 1 -24.45 -13.30 3.43
C MET A 1 -23.26 -12.55 2.85
N ILE A 2 -22.35 -13.28 2.22
CA ILE A 2 -21.22 -12.71 1.48
C ILE A 2 -21.79 -11.86 0.34
N ARG A 3 -21.28 -10.63 0.21
CA ARG A 3 -21.71 -9.69 -0.82
C ARG A 3 -20.72 -9.75 -1.99
N ASP A 4 -21.22 -9.55 -3.20
CA ASP A 4 -20.43 -9.63 -4.42
C ASP A 4 -19.71 -8.31 -4.75
N ALA A 5 -18.95 -8.32 -5.84
CA ALA A 5 -18.25 -7.14 -6.36
C ALA A 5 -19.21 -5.99 -6.66
N ASN A 6 -20.41 -6.28 -7.20
CA ASN A 6 -21.39 -5.25 -7.56
C ASN A 6 -21.84 -4.48 -6.31
N TYR A 7 -22.12 -5.18 -5.20
CA TYR A 7 -22.43 -4.53 -3.94
C TYR A 7 -21.27 -3.66 -3.45
N TRP A 8 -20.05 -4.21 -3.37
CA TRP A 8 -18.92 -3.49 -2.76
C TRP A 8 -18.41 -2.31 -3.58
N ASN A 9 -18.43 -2.43 -4.91
CA ASN A 9 -17.99 -1.37 -5.82
C ASN A 9 -18.97 -0.19 -5.85
N ASN A 10 -20.26 -0.42 -5.55
CA ASN A 10 -21.32 0.58 -5.55
C ASN A 10 -21.80 0.98 -4.14
N LYS A 11 -21.21 0.40 -3.08
CA LYS A 11 -21.57 0.74 -1.70
C LYS A 11 -21.23 2.19 -1.35
N TRP A 12 -20.19 2.73 -1.98
CA TRP A 12 -19.75 4.11 -1.82
C TRP A 12 -19.73 4.80 -3.18
N GLN A 13 -19.88 6.12 -3.16
CA GLN A 13 -19.79 6.94 -4.36
C GLN A 13 -18.39 6.82 -4.97
N GLN A 14 -18.35 6.48 -6.25
CA GLN A 14 -17.12 6.50 -7.02
C GLN A 14 -16.82 7.94 -7.45
N ALA A 15 -15.55 8.32 -7.41
CA ALA A 15 -15.10 9.65 -7.79
C ALA A 15 -13.71 9.54 -8.42
N PRO A 16 -13.40 10.32 -9.47
CA PRO A 16 -12.03 10.41 -9.95
C PRO A 16 -11.17 11.08 -8.88
N ILE A 17 -9.97 10.54 -8.67
CA ILE A 17 -9.02 11.07 -7.70
C ILE A 17 -7.69 11.22 -8.40
N THR A 18 -7.23 12.46 -8.47
CA THR A 18 -5.95 12.79 -9.10
C THR A 18 -4.96 13.28 -8.06
N TYR A 19 -3.71 12.83 -8.20
CA TYR A 19 -2.64 13.07 -7.25
C TYR A 19 -1.42 13.65 -7.96
N THR A 20 -0.73 14.59 -7.30
CA THR A 20 0.48 15.25 -7.81
C THR A 20 1.78 14.71 -7.19
N GLY A 21 1.72 13.54 -6.53
CA GLY A 21 2.85 12.86 -5.90
C GLY A 21 3.83 12.20 -6.86
N ARG A 22 4.00 12.73 -8.08
CA ARG A 22 5.02 12.27 -9.04
C ARG A 22 5.73 13.45 -9.65
N ALA A 23 6.98 13.25 -10.07
CA ALA A 23 7.74 14.21 -10.84
C ALA A 23 8.44 13.53 -12.01
N LEU A 24 8.68 14.27 -13.10
CA LEU A 24 9.55 13.79 -14.17
C LEU A 24 10.99 13.72 -13.66
N ARG A 25 11.74 12.72 -14.11
CA ARG A 25 13.16 12.57 -13.73
C ARG A 25 13.94 13.84 -14.04
N GLY A 26 14.60 14.40 -13.03
CA GLY A 26 15.38 15.63 -13.16
C GLY A 26 14.55 16.92 -13.28
N SER A 27 13.25 16.85 -12.99
CA SER A 27 12.34 18.00 -12.96
C SER A 27 11.68 18.13 -11.58
N THR A 28 11.38 19.35 -11.19
CA THR A 28 10.52 19.65 -10.04
C THR A 28 9.04 19.75 -10.42
N GLU A 29 8.73 19.67 -11.72
CA GLU A 29 7.37 19.67 -12.24
C GLU A 29 6.62 18.41 -11.82
N ARG A 30 5.45 18.62 -11.19
CA ARG A 30 4.61 17.55 -10.69
C ARG A 30 3.69 17.02 -11.77
N ILE A 31 3.55 15.70 -11.84
CA ILE A 31 2.64 15.04 -12.78
C ILE A 31 1.34 14.76 -12.05
N VAL A 32 0.23 15.23 -12.64
CA VAL A 32 -1.11 14.87 -12.20
C VAL A 32 -1.44 13.47 -12.74
N CYS A 33 -1.61 12.51 -11.85
CA CYS A 33 -1.95 11.12 -12.18
C CYS A 33 -3.25 10.70 -11.51
N ASP A 34 -4.04 9.86 -12.18
CA ASP A 34 -5.13 9.13 -11.50
C ASP A 34 -4.51 8.14 -10.50
N VAL A 35 -4.94 8.17 -9.23
CA VAL A 35 -4.39 7.32 -8.16
C VAL A 35 -4.45 5.83 -8.49
N LYS A 36 -5.45 5.40 -9.26
CA LYS A 36 -5.57 3.99 -9.68
C LYS A 36 -4.38 3.56 -10.53
N GLY A 37 -3.74 4.49 -11.24
CA GLY A 37 -2.58 4.23 -12.08
C GLY A 37 -1.36 3.71 -11.30
N PHE A 38 -1.24 4.02 -10.02
CA PHE A 38 -0.17 3.49 -9.17
C PHE A 38 -0.33 2.01 -8.84
N MET A 39 -1.56 1.48 -8.90
CA MET A 39 -1.85 0.09 -8.60
C MET A 39 -1.65 -0.78 -9.83
N THR A 40 -0.39 -1.11 -10.12
CA THR A 40 -0.04 -1.93 -11.28
C THR A 40 -0.32 -3.41 -10.98
N VAL A 41 -1.18 -4.02 -11.80
CA VAL A 41 -1.51 -5.44 -11.78
C VAL A 41 -1.10 -6.07 -13.11
N ASN A 42 -0.74 -7.35 -13.10
CA ASN A 42 -0.09 -8.06 -14.23
C ASN A 42 1.35 -7.62 -14.48
N ASP A 43 2.07 -7.25 -13.42
CA ASP A 43 3.49 -6.93 -13.47
C ASP A 43 4.35 -8.21 -13.37
N ALA A 44 5.35 -8.35 -14.25
CA ALA A 44 6.18 -9.56 -14.28
C ALA A 44 7.00 -9.74 -12.99
N LEU A 45 7.50 -8.65 -12.40
CA LEU A 45 8.25 -8.67 -11.14
C LEU A 45 7.36 -9.12 -9.98
N LEU A 46 6.12 -8.62 -9.91
CA LEU A 46 5.16 -9.06 -8.88
C LEU A 46 4.85 -10.56 -9.03
N THR A 47 4.70 -11.05 -10.27
CA THR A 47 4.48 -12.48 -10.54
C THR A 47 5.62 -13.34 -9.98
N GLU A 48 6.87 -12.96 -10.27
CA GLU A 48 8.05 -13.67 -9.78
C GLU A 48 8.13 -13.64 -8.25
N VAL A 49 7.88 -12.49 -7.62
CA VAL A 49 7.83 -12.37 -6.15
C VAL A 49 6.74 -13.26 -5.55
N ILE A 50 5.54 -13.26 -6.10
CA ILE A 50 4.44 -14.11 -5.62
C ILE A 50 4.82 -15.60 -5.70
N GLN A 51 5.50 -16.02 -6.77
CA GLN A 51 5.93 -17.40 -6.95
C GLN A 51 7.09 -17.78 -6.03
N ASP A 52 8.17 -16.99 -6.02
CA ASP A 52 9.39 -17.26 -5.25
C ASP A 52 9.13 -17.31 -3.74
N TYR A 53 8.27 -16.42 -3.24
CA TYR A 53 7.92 -16.36 -1.81
C TYR A 53 6.61 -17.09 -1.48
N GLN A 54 6.03 -17.79 -2.46
CA GLN A 54 4.81 -18.59 -2.32
C GLN A 54 3.66 -17.79 -1.68
N LEU A 55 3.45 -16.55 -2.10
CA LEU A 55 2.53 -15.62 -1.44
C LEU A 55 1.06 -16.00 -1.62
N SER A 56 0.70 -16.63 -2.75
CA SER A 56 -0.64 -17.18 -2.96
C SER A 56 -0.87 -18.42 -2.08
N LYS A 57 -1.86 -18.34 -1.19
CA LYS A 57 -2.27 -19.42 -0.28
C LYS A 57 -3.65 -19.97 -0.66
N HIS A 58 -4.11 -20.98 0.09
CA HIS A 58 -5.39 -21.64 -0.15
C HIS A 58 -6.62 -20.75 0.04
N THR A 59 -6.52 -19.69 0.84
CA THR A 59 -7.63 -18.76 1.10
C THR A 59 -7.18 -17.32 0.89
N HIS A 60 -8.10 -16.43 0.54
CA HIS A 60 -7.77 -15.01 0.39
C HIS A 60 -7.23 -14.40 1.69
N ASN A 61 -7.75 -14.77 2.87
CA ASN A 61 -7.22 -14.27 4.14
C ASN A 61 -5.75 -14.71 4.34
N ALA A 62 -5.44 -15.98 4.08
CA ALA A 62 -4.07 -16.49 4.22
C ALA A 62 -3.11 -15.84 3.19
N THR A 63 -3.59 -15.59 1.96
CA THR A 63 -2.84 -14.84 0.95
C THR A 63 -2.58 -13.40 1.41
N ALA A 64 -3.61 -12.69 1.89
CA ALA A 64 -3.47 -11.32 2.39
C ALA A 64 -2.49 -11.24 3.57
N GLN A 65 -2.55 -12.20 4.50
CA GLN A 65 -1.61 -12.27 5.63
C GLN A 65 -0.17 -12.52 5.17
N ALA A 66 0.04 -13.51 4.28
CA ALA A 66 1.38 -13.82 3.77
C ALA A 66 2.00 -12.63 3.04
N ILE A 67 1.19 -11.86 2.31
CA ILE A 67 1.64 -10.64 1.63
C ILE A 67 1.97 -9.54 2.63
N GLN A 68 1.13 -9.32 3.65
CA GLN A 68 1.45 -8.33 4.70
C GLN A 68 2.77 -8.68 5.40
N GLN A 69 2.95 -9.94 5.80
CA GLN A 69 4.19 -10.42 6.40
C GLN A 69 5.40 -10.27 5.46
N PHE A 70 5.22 -10.45 4.15
CA PHE A 70 6.28 -10.22 3.19
C PHE A 70 6.66 -8.74 3.12
N VAL A 71 5.69 -7.86 2.90
CA VAL A 71 5.93 -6.41 2.75
C VAL A 71 6.58 -5.83 4.00
N VAL A 72 6.05 -6.15 5.19
CA VAL A 72 6.59 -5.68 6.48
C VAL A 72 8.03 -6.11 6.72
N ARG A 73 8.42 -7.31 6.28
CA ARG A 73 9.81 -7.81 6.44
C ARG A 73 10.75 -7.31 5.36
N PHE A 74 10.23 -7.05 4.17
CA PHE A 74 11.04 -6.73 2.99
C PHE A 74 11.38 -5.24 2.90
N LEU A 75 10.44 -4.37 3.27
CA LEU A 75 10.61 -2.92 3.12
C LEU A 75 11.24 -2.29 4.36
N ASP A 76 12.17 -1.37 4.11
CA ASP A 76 12.61 -0.41 5.11
C ASP A 76 11.83 0.89 4.89
N TYR A 77 11.30 1.47 5.97
CA TYR A 77 10.62 2.75 5.90
C TYR A 77 11.62 3.89 5.68
N VAL A 78 11.43 4.63 4.59
CA VAL A 78 12.22 5.83 4.25
C VAL A 78 11.26 6.85 3.65
N GLY A 79 11.15 8.03 4.27
CA GLY A 79 10.27 9.10 3.81
C GLY A 79 10.70 9.70 2.48
N ASP A 80 9.74 10.23 1.71
CA ASP A 80 9.97 10.74 0.37
C ASP A 80 11.00 11.88 0.25
N GLU A 81 11.03 12.81 1.21
CA GLU A 81 12.03 13.90 1.28
C GLU A 81 13.48 13.37 1.35
N GLU A 82 13.66 12.12 1.78
CA GLU A 82 14.96 11.45 1.93
C GLU A 82 15.24 10.45 0.79
N ALA A 83 14.22 9.78 0.25
CA ALA A 83 14.34 8.79 -0.82
C ALA A 83 14.39 9.41 -2.23
N SER A 84 13.80 10.58 -2.39
CA SER A 84 13.80 11.36 -3.62
C SER A 84 14.10 12.81 -3.26
N ASP A 85 14.75 13.60 -4.12
CA ASP A 85 14.87 15.05 -3.91
C ASP A 85 13.50 15.77 -4.07
N CYS A 86 12.41 15.09 -3.71
CA CYS A 86 11.02 15.45 -3.93
C CYS A 86 10.23 15.22 -2.63
N PRO A 87 9.50 16.22 -2.12
CA PRO A 87 8.73 16.07 -0.87
C PRO A 87 7.63 15.01 -0.84
N GLU A 88 7.32 14.41 -2.00
CA GLU A 88 6.36 13.31 -2.11
C GLU A 88 6.52 12.63 -3.47
N PHE A 89 6.70 11.32 -3.52
CA PHE A 89 7.03 10.54 -4.71
C PHE A 89 6.44 9.13 -4.59
N TRP A 90 5.15 9.00 -4.90
CA TRP A 90 4.46 7.71 -4.91
C TRP A 90 5.13 6.75 -5.88
N GLN A 91 5.74 5.71 -5.36
CA GLN A 91 6.43 4.69 -6.14
C GLN A 91 5.42 3.72 -6.76
N PHE A 92 5.73 3.25 -7.97
CA PHE A 92 5.07 2.06 -8.49
C PHE A 92 5.58 0.82 -7.75
N PRO A 93 4.77 -0.25 -7.64
CA PRO A 93 5.17 -1.49 -6.96
C PRO A 93 6.54 -2.05 -7.38
N PHE A 94 6.89 -1.97 -8.66
CA PHE A 94 8.19 -2.44 -9.14
C PHE A 94 9.36 -1.55 -8.70
N GLU A 95 9.13 -0.24 -8.51
CA GLU A 95 10.13 0.69 -7.97
C GLU A 95 10.37 0.37 -6.50
N THR A 96 9.30 0.20 -5.71
CA THR A 96 9.35 -0.17 -4.29
C THR A 96 10.06 -1.51 -4.08
N LEU A 97 9.79 -2.52 -4.92
CA LEU A 97 10.49 -3.81 -4.85
C LEU A 97 11.98 -3.70 -5.20
N GLN A 98 12.32 -2.87 -6.19
CA GLN A 98 13.69 -2.72 -6.67
C GLN A 98 14.56 -1.86 -5.73
N SER A 99 13.97 -0.83 -5.13
CA SER A 99 14.60 0.02 -4.13
C SER A 99 14.70 -0.72 -2.80
N GLY A 100 13.67 -1.50 -2.45
CA GLY A 100 13.49 -2.14 -1.15
C GLY A 100 13.06 -1.15 -0.06
N ILE A 101 12.77 0.09 -0.41
CA ILE A 101 12.41 1.16 0.52
C ILE A 101 11.13 1.84 0.05
N GLY A 102 10.45 2.52 0.96
CA GLY A 102 9.34 3.39 0.64
C GLY A 102 8.71 3.95 1.91
N ASP A 103 7.72 4.81 1.74
CA ASP A 103 6.93 5.36 2.84
C ASP A 103 5.48 4.82 2.82
N CYS A 104 4.57 5.50 3.53
CA CYS A 104 3.28 4.93 3.87
C CYS A 104 2.49 4.42 2.65
N GLU A 105 2.43 5.21 1.58
CA GLU A 105 1.76 4.88 0.33
C GLU A 105 2.47 3.76 -0.43
N ASP A 106 3.79 3.74 -0.46
CA ASP A 106 4.57 2.85 -1.33
C ASP A 106 4.33 1.40 -0.92
N GLY A 107 4.44 1.13 0.38
CA GLY A 107 4.15 -0.21 0.91
C GLY A 107 2.66 -0.56 0.84
N ALA A 108 1.75 0.42 0.99
CA ALA A 108 0.31 0.18 0.83
C ALA A 108 -0.06 -0.19 -0.61
N ILE A 109 0.50 0.52 -1.59
CA ILE A 109 0.33 0.31 -3.03
C ILE A 109 0.94 -1.03 -3.44
N LEU A 110 2.15 -1.34 -2.95
CA LEU A 110 2.80 -2.64 -3.18
C LEU A 110 1.95 -3.79 -2.62
N ALA A 111 1.51 -3.69 -1.36
CA ALA A 111 0.68 -4.71 -0.71
C ALA A 111 -0.63 -4.95 -1.48
N ALA A 112 -1.35 -3.88 -1.84
CA ALA A 112 -2.59 -3.98 -2.59
C ALA A 112 -2.39 -4.61 -3.98
N SER A 113 -1.33 -4.20 -4.68
CA SER A 113 -0.99 -4.73 -6.02
C SER A 113 -0.64 -6.21 -5.96
N LEU A 114 0.19 -6.63 -4.98
CA LEU A 114 0.50 -8.04 -4.73
C LEU A 114 -0.75 -8.84 -4.40
N MET A 115 -1.65 -8.33 -3.56
CA MET A 115 -2.89 -9.02 -3.18
C MET A 115 -3.76 -9.31 -4.40
N ILE A 116 -3.98 -8.30 -5.24
CA ILE A 116 -4.83 -8.42 -6.42
C ILE A 116 -4.18 -9.37 -7.44
N GLN A 117 -2.88 -9.22 -7.67
CA GLN A 117 -2.14 -10.08 -8.60
C GLN A 117 -2.00 -11.53 -8.10
N ALA A 118 -1.99 -11.76 -6.79
CA ALA A 118 -1.99 -13.09 -6.17
C ALA A 118 -3.37 -13.79 -6.24
N GLY A 119 -4.38 -13.14 -6.82
CA GLY A 119 -5.71 -13.69 -7.07
C GLY A 119 -6.81 -13.21 -6.13
N ILE A 120 -6.55 -12.26 -5.23
CA ILE A 120 -7.61 -11.67 -4.41
C ILE A 120 -8.46 -10.75 -5.28
N PRO A 121 -9.80 -10.89 -5.29
CA PRO A 121 -10.66 -10.00 -6.07
C PRO A 121 -10.47 -8.52 -5.70
N ALA A 122 -10.33 -7.65 -6.71
CA ALA A 122 -10.05 -6.22 -6.52
C ALA A 122 -11.03 -5.50 -5.57
N HIS A 123 -12.32 -5.84 -5.60
CA HIS A 123 -13.33 -5.27 -4.70
C HIS A 123 -13.09 -5.55 -3.20
N ARG A 124 -12.16 -6.46 -2.87
CA ARG A 124 -11.76 -6.81 -1.50
C ARG A 124 -10.52 -6.07 -1.02
N VAL A 125 -9.87 -5.29 -1.87
CA VAL A 125 -8.57 -4.65 -1.58
C VAL A 125 -8.69 -3.18 -1.92
N LYS A 126 -8.25 -2.31 -1.03
CA LYS A 126 -8.15 -0.87 -1.29
C LYS A 126 -6.94 -0.29 -0.60
N VAL A 127 -6.35 0.74 -1.20
CA VAL A 127 -5.49 1.69 -0.49
C VAL A 127 -6.40 2.80 0.04
N CYS A 128 -6.17 3.20 1.29
CA CYS A 128 -6.82 4.30 1.99
C CYS A 128 -5.81 5.41 2.21
N ALA A 129 -6.26 6.66 2.07
CA ALA A 129 -5.58 7.81 2.64
C ALA A 129 -6.50 8.47 3.66
N GLY A 130 -5.95 8.83 4.82
CA GLY A 130 -6.70 9.43 5.91
C GLY A 130 -5.77 9.87 7.04
N TYR A 131 -6.34 10.13 8.21
CA TYR A 131 -5.57 10.46 9.40
C TYR A 131 -5.26 9.21 10.23
N VAL A 132 -4.04 9.15 10.77
CA VAL A 132 -3.65 8.17 11.79
C VAL A 132 -3.06 8.88 13.00
N GLN A 133 -3.34 8.32 14.17
CA GLN A 133 -2.75 8.76 15.43
C GLN A 133 -1.69 7.75 15.90
N GLU A 134 -0.42 8.16 15.94
CA GLU A 134 0.73 7.32 16.34
C GLU A 134 0.70 6.92 17.83
N SER A 135 0.09 7.75 18.66
CA SER A 135 -0.12 7.49 20.08
C SER A 135 -1.20 8.43 20.61
N PRO A 136 -1.84 8.13 21.75
CA PRO A 136 -2.90 8.98 22.30
C PRO A 136 -2.52 10.47 22.49
N THR A 137 -1.22 10.76 22.59
CA THR A 137 -0.68 12.11 22.77
C THR A 137 -0.05 12.71 21.52
N ALA A 138 0.14 11.94 20.44
CA ALA A 138 0.70 12.43 19.20
C ALA A 138 -0.37 13.20 18.39
N PRO A 139 0.03 14.26 17.65
CA PRO A 139 -0.85 14.88 16.66
C PRO A 139 -1.20 13.85 15.58
N GLN A 140 -2.36 14.03 14.95
CA GLN A 140 -2.75 13.24 13.79
C GLN A 140 -1.83 13.56 12.61
N GLY A 141 -1.34 12.52 11.94
CA GLY A 141 -0.58 12.60 10.70
C GLY A 141 -1.41 12.10 9.52
N GLY A 142 -1.15 12.66 8.33
CA GLY A 142 -1.61 12.03 7.10
C GLY A 142 -0.96 10.65 6.96
N HIS A 143 -1.73 9.67 6.47
CA HIS A 143 -1.24 8.31 6.33
C HIS A 143 -1.93 7.60 5.17
N ALA A 144 -1.17 6.77 4.47
CA ALA A 144 -1.67 5.84 3.48
C ALA A 144 -1.47 4.39 3.93
N TYR A 145 -2.51 3.56 3.80
CA TYR A 145 -2.51 2.18 4.27
C TYR A 145 -3.43 1.28 3.44
N CYS A 146 -3.11 -0.01 3.37
CA CYS A 146 -3.98 -0.98 2.71
C CYS A 146 -5.11 -1.39 3.67
N ILE A 147 -6.33 -1.56 3.14
CA ILE A 147 -7.42 -2.26 3.81
C ILE A 147 -7.85 -3.47 2.99
N TYR A 148 -8.31 -4.49 3.70
CA TYR A 148 -8.73 -5.76 3.13
C TYR A 148 -10.09 -6.18 3.66
N LEU A 149 -10.97 -6.65 2.78
CA LEU A 149 -12.26 -7.23 3.14
C LEU A 149 -12.05 -8.70 3.53
N ALA A 150 -11.89 -8.93 4.83
CA ALA A 150 -11.62 -10.26 5.38
C ALA A 150 -12.90 -11.10 5.49
N ASP A 151 -12.79 -12.39 5.19
CA ASP A 151 -13.84 -13.34 5.52
C ASP A 151 -13.82 -13.58 7.04
N ARG A 152 -14.96 -13.38 7.70
CA ARG A 152 -15.13 -13.52 9.16
C ARG A 152 -15.85 -14.82 9.49
N ARG A 153 -15.86 -15.15 10.79
CA ARG A 153 -16.70 -16.23 11.33
C ARG A 153 -18.16 -16.01 10.92
N TRP A 154 -18.88 -17.11 10.71
CA TRP A 154 -20.31 -17.10 10.36
C TRP A 154 -20.67 -16.51 8.98
N GLY A 155 -19.71 -16.42 8.06
CA GLY A 155 -19.99 -16.00 6.67
C GLY A 155 -20.30 -14.50 6.53
N ALA A 156 -19.75 -13.69 7.44
CA ALA A 156 -19.69 -12.23 7.32
C ALA A 156 -18.38 -11.80 6.64
N GLN A 157 -18.36 -10.58 6.15
CA GLN A 157 -17.18 -9.95 5.58
C GLN A 157 -17.05 -8.55 6.15
N ASP A 158 -15.84 -8.21 6.62
CA ASP A 158 -15.57 -6.92 7.23
C ASP A 158 -14.20 -6.39 6.83
N TRP A 159 -14.13 -5.08 6.65
CA TRP A 159 -12.89 -4.39 6.32
C TRP A 159 -11.97 -4.36 7.54
N VAL A 160 -10.70 -4.70 7.31
CA VAL A 160 -9.60 -4.64 8.28
C VAL A 160 -8.46 -3.82 7.72
N VAL A 161 -7.69 -3.21 8.60
CA VAL A 161 -6.45 -2.52 8.23
C VAL A 161 -5.33 -3.54 8.05
N MET A 162 -4.56 -3.36 6.99
CA MET A 162 -3.37 -4.16 6.62
C MET A 162 -2.19 -3.18 6.48
N ASP A 163 -1.87 -2.48 7.57
CA ASP A 163 -0.78 -1.50 7.58
C ASP A 163 0.58 -2.19 7.48
N TRP A 164 1.57 -1.48 6.96
CA TRP A 164 2.91 -1.97 6.76
C TRP A 164 3.98 -1.18 7.53
N CYS A 165 3.70 0.04 7.99
CA CYS A 165 4.72 0.91 8.62
C CYS A 165 4.32 1.49 9.98
N TYR A 166 3.02 1.58 10.30
CA TYR A 166 2.54 2.10 11.58
C TYR A 166 2.13 0.97 12.54
N TYR A 167 0.88 0.51 12.45
CA TYR A 167 0.37 -0.60 13.27
C TYR A 167 0.32 -1.87 12.44
N GLN A 168 1.49 -2.44 12.19
CA GLN A 168 1.71 -3.48 11.18
C GLN A 168 1.01 -4.81 11.49
N ASP A 169 0.98 -5.20 12.77
CA ASP A 169 0.37 -6.43 13.31
C ASP A 169 0.37 -7.68 12.38
N PRO A 170 1.49 -8.04 11.71
CA PRO A 170 1.49 -8.98 10.57
C PRO A 170 1.19 -10.43 10.99
N GLU A 171 1.39 -10.73 12.27
CA GLU A 171 1.11 -12.05 12.85
C GLU A 171 -0.36 -12.26 13.19
N THR A 172 -1.18 -11.21 13.21
CA THR A 172 -2.63 -11.31 13.44
C THR A 172 -3.34 -11.67 12.14
N PRO A 173 -4.00 -12.85 12.04
CA PRO A 173 -4.74 -13.21 10.83
C PRO A 173 -5.88 -12.21 10.54
N PRO A 174 -6.19 -11.91 9.26
CA PRO A 174 -7.20 -10.91 8.90
C PRO A 174 -8.57 -11.12 9.55
N GLU A 175 -9.01 -12.37 9.74
CA GLU A 175 -10.27 -12.70 10.41
C GLU A 175 -10.32 -12.34 11.90
N TYR A 176 -9.18 -12.00 12.51
CA TYR A 176 -9.05 -11.62 13.92
C TYR A 176 -8.62 -10.16 14.10
N LYS A 177 -8.24 -9.46 13.03
CA LYS A 177 -7.89 -8.04 13.11
C LYS A 177 -9.09 -7.18 13.54
N PRO A 178 -8.86 -6.07 14.26
CA PRO A 178 -9.88 -5.07 14.54
C PRO A 178 -10.53 -4.52 13.27
N LEU A 179 -11.76 -4.02 13.41
CA LEU A 179 -12.54 -3.54 12.28
C LEU A 179 -12.05 -2.15 11.84
N ALA A 180 -11.83 -1.96 10.55
CA ALA A 180 -11.38 -0.66 10.02
C ALA A 180 -12.38 0.47 10.32
N LYS A 181 -13.69 0.17 10.29
CA LYS A 181 -14.76 1.11 10.66
C LYS A 181 -14.76 1.53 12.14
N GLU A 182 -14.08 0.78 13.00
CA GLU A 182 -13.90 1.06 14.43
C GLU A 182 -12.52 1.69 14.69
N GLY A 183 -11.84 2.13 13.63
CA GLY A 183 -10.53 2.76 13.67
C GLY A 183 -9.38 1.77 13.77
N GLY A 184 -9.57 0.50 13.40
CA GLY A 184 -8.47 -0.48 13.32
C GLY A 184 -7.79 -0.72 14.68
N TYR A 185 -6.46 -0.83 14.66
CA TYR A 185 -5.67 -1.09 15.87
C TYR A 185 -5.87 0.04 16.90
N ASN A 186 -6.40 -0.32 18.09
CA ASN A 186 -6.72 0.59 19.19
C ASN A 186 -7.56 1.83 18.81
N GLY A 187 -8.27 1.80 17.68
CA GLY A 187 -9.05 2.94 17.21
C GLY A 187 -8.24 4.09 16.62
N ASN A 188 -6.99 3.86 16.22
CA ASN A 188 -6.03 4.91 15.80
C ASN A 188 -6.17 5.38 14.33
N TYR A 189 -7.03 4.72 13.54
CA TYR A 189 -7.27 5.09 12.14
C TYR A 189 -8.54 5.94 12.05
N HIS A 190 -8.38 7.16 11.59
CA HIS A 190 -9.41 8.19 11.60
C HIS A 190 -9.70 8.71 10.19
N GLU A 191 -10.79 9.48 10.08
CA GLU A 191 -11.22 10.28 8.93
C GLU A 191 -10.58 9.89 7.58
N LEU A 192 -11.31 9.08 6.81
CA LEU A 192 -10.91 8.69 5.47
C LEU A 192 -11.09 9.86 4.51
N TRP A 193 -10.02 10.23 3.82
CA TRP A 193 -10.07 11.24 2.75
C TRP A 193 -10.51 10.59 1.45
N PHE A 194 -9.95 9.43 1.12
CA PHE A 194 -10.34 8.65 -0.04
C PHE A 194 -9.82 7.22 0.01
N THR A 195 -10.36 6.38 -0.87
CA THR A 195 -9.85 5.02 -1.10
C THR A 195 -9.78 4.71 -2.59
N PHE A 196 -8.91 3.79 -2.99
CA PHE A 196 -8.83 3.35 -4.39
C PHE A 196 -8.31 1.92 -4.52
N ASN A 197 -8.59 1.29 -5.65
CA ASN A 197 -7.93 0.09 -6.13
C ASN A 197 -7.53 0.26 -7.60
N ASN A 198 -7.17 -0.82 -8.31
CA ASN A 198 -6.77 -0.76 -9.71
C ASN A 198 -7.95 -0.48 -10.69
N GLU A 199 -9.20 -0.56 -10.21
CA GLU A 199 -10.42 -0.41 -11.03
C GLU A 199 -11.16 0.90 -10.74
N PHE A 200 -11.32 1.23 -9.46
CA PHE A 200 -12.18 2.29 -8.97
C PHE A 200 -11.51 3.10 -7.85
N SER A 201 -11.97 4.33 -7.70
CA SER A 201 -11.62 5.24 -6.62
C SER A 201 -12.91 5.81 -6.02
N TRP A 202 -12.91 6.02 -4.71
CA TRP A 202 -14.09 6.42 -3.94
C TRP A 202 -13.77 7.60 -3.03
N ASN A 203 -14.65 8.60 -3.08
CA ASN A 203 -14.71 9.74 -2.18
C ASN A 203 -16.15 10.33 -2.21
N GLN A 204 -16.49 11.22 -1.28
CA GLN A 204 -17.78 11.94 -1.28
C GLN A 204 -17.92 12.84 -2.51
N ASP A 205 -16.82 13.45 -2.99
CA ASP A 205 -16.76 14.28 -4.20
C ASP A 205 -15.48 13.99 -5.03
N GLY A 206 -15.40 14.49 -6.27
CA GLY A 206 -14.13 14.47 -7.03
C GLY A 206 -13.03 15.23 -6.29
N LEU A 207 -11.85 14.63 -6.14
CA LEU A 207 -10.79 15.15 -5.28
C LEU A 207 -9.46 15.25 -6.04
N GLU A 208 -8.93 16.47 -6.12
CA GLU A 208 -7.56 16.74 -6.52
C GLU A 208 -6.73 17.00 -5.26
N ILE A 209 -5.62 16.30 -5.12
CA ILE A 209 -4.78 16.41 -3.91
C ILE A 209 -3.39 16.87 -4.30
N GLU A 210 -3.00 17.97 -3.67
CA GLU A 210 -1.64 18.47 -3.70
C GLU A 210 -0.76 17.66 -2.76
N ALA A 211 0.44 17.34 -3.24
CA ALA A 211 1.42 16.46 -2.62
C ALA A 211 2.03 16.92 -1.27
N ARG A 212 1.40 17.86 -0.57
CA ARG A 212 1.89 18.42 0.72
C ARG A 212 1.13 17.87 1.93
N ARG A 213 0.20 16.94 1.71
CA ARG A 213 -0.79 16.54 2.73
C ARG A 213 -0.51 15.19 3.39
N ILE A 214 0.26 14.27 2.79
CA ILE A 214 0.38 12.89 3.31
C ILE A 214 1.67 12.71 4.14
N SER A 215 2.78 13.33 3.78
CA SER A 215 4.12 13.03 4.35
C SER A 215 4.52 13.74 5.68
N ARG A 216 3.70 13.71 6.74
CA ARG A 216 4.16 14.19 8.07
C ARG A 216 4.28 13.07 9.10
N SER A 217 5.38 12.30 9.08
CA SER A 217 5.97 11.70 10.28
C SER A 217 7.30 10.94 10.06
N GLN A 218 8.15 11.04 11.08
CA GLN A 218 9.45 10.40 11.37
C GLN A 218 10.67 10.81 10.52
N SER A 219 11.65 11.43 11.19
CA SER A 219 12.95 11.84 10.65
C SER A 219 13.93 10.67 10.59
N SER A 220 14.64 10.48 9.47
CA SER A 220 15.83 9.63 9.43
C SER A 220 16.86 10.08 8.38
N THR A 221 17.76 9.20 7.92
CA THR A 221 19.11 9.58 7.44
C THR A 221 19.25 9.53 5.91
N PRO A 222 19.99 10.45 5.25
CA PRO A 222 19.95 10.60 3.79
C PRO A 222 20.62 9.45 3.02
N LEU A 223 20.05 9.09 1.86
CA LEU A 223 20.64 8.17 0.89
C LEU A 223 21.57 8.90 -0.11
N LYS A 224 22.59 8.19 -0.59
CA LYS A 224 23.55 8.68 -1.60
C LYS A 224 23.09 8.33 -3.02
N GLU A 225 23.21 9.28 -3.94
CA GLU A 225 22.98 9.09 -5.37
C GLU A 225 23.91 8.01 -5.96
N GLU A 226 23.32 7.00 -6.63
CA GLU A 226 24.04 6.07 -7.50
C GLU A 226 23.63 6.22 -8.97
N LYS A 227 24.60 6.02 -9.88
CA LYS A 227 24.42 6.17 -11.33
C LYS A 227 23.46 5.11 -11.89
N PRO A 228 22.70 5.42 -12.97
CA PRO A 228 21.80 4.46 -13.59
C PRO A 228 22.57 3.29 -14.20
N VAL A 229 22.34 2.09 -13.66
CA VAL A 229 22.80 0.82 -14.23
C VAL A 229 21.63 0.20 -14.99
N GLU A 230 21.86 -0.28 -16.20
CA GLU A 230 20.86 -1.03 -16.97
C GLU A 230 20.58 -2.35 -16.23
N MET A 231 19.39 -2.46 -15.64
CA MET A 231 19.03 -3.62 -14.82
C MET A 231 18.13 -4.58 -15.59
N SER A 232 18.58 -5.83 -15.73
CA SER A 232 17.74 -6.92 -16.21
C SER A 232 16.84 -7.43 -15.07
N LEU A 233 15.70 -8.05 -15.41
CA LEU A 233 14.80 -8.72 -14.45
C LEU A 233 15.58 -9.67 -13.51
N LYS A 234 16.54 -10.42 -14.06
CA LYS A 234 17.39 -11.33 -13.30
C LYS A 234 18.24 -10.60 -12.24
N SER A 235 18.76 -9.42 -12.58
CA SER A 235 19.52 -8.57 -11.65
C SER A 235 18.63 -8.05 -10.52
N VAL A 236 17.44 -7.54 -10.86
CA VAL A 236 16.46 -7.04 -9.88
C VAL A 236 16.04 -8.17 -8.92
N MET A 237 15.68 -9.34 -9.45
CA MET A 237 15.31 -10.49 -8.63
C MET A 237 16.45 -10.97 -7.74
N THR A 238 17.70 -10.90 -8.19
CA THR A 238 18.86 -11.24 -7.36
C THR A 238 19.00 -10.29 -6.18
N LYS A 239 18.80 -8.98 -6.40
CA LYS A 239 18.82 -7.97 -5.33
C LYS A 239 17.70 -8.20 -4.32
N ILE A 240 16.47 -8.43 -4.79
CA ILE A 240 15.30 -8.74 -3.95
C ILE A 240 15.59 -9.98 -3.08
N LYS A 241 16.11 -11.05 -3.67
CA LYS A 241 16.46 -12.29 -2.96
C LYS A 241 17.56 -12.09 -1.92
N SER A 242 18.54 -11.24 -2.20
CA SER A 242 19.59 -10.91 -1.24
C SER A 242 19.00 -10.21 -0.02
N LYS A 243 18.21 -9.16 -0.24
CA LYS A 243 17.59 -8.39 0.83
C LYS A 243 16.65 -9.24 1.70
N ALA A 244 15.77 -10.02 1.07
CA ALA A 244 14.82 -10.85 1.81
C ALA A 244 15.50 -11.92 2.70
N LYS A 245 16.73 -12.34 2.38
CA LYS A 245 17.51 -13.25 3.25
C LYS A 245 18.08 -12.58 4.49
N GLU A 246 18.36 -11.28 4.42
CA GLU A 246 18.86 -10.50 5.56
C GLU A 246 17.76 -10.22 6.59
N SER A 247 16.48 -10.26 6.16
CA SER A 247 15.30 -10.05 6.99
C SER A 247 14.69 -11.34 7.62
N LEU A 248 15.31 -12.51 7.44
CA LEU A 248 14.88 -13.82 7.97
C LEU A 248 15.72 -14.25 9.17
#